data_AF-A0A7Y7D9F3-F1
#
_entry.id   AF-A0A7Y7D9F3-F1
#
_cell.length_a   1.000
_cell.length_b   1.000
_cell.length_c   1.000
_cell.angle_alpha   90.00
_cell.angle_beta   90.00
_cell.angle_gamma   90.00
#
_symmetry.space_group_name_H-M   'P 1'
#
loop_
_entity.id
_entity.type
_entity.pdbx_description
1 polymer ?
#
loop_
_entity_poly.entity_id
_entity_poly.type
_entity_poly.pdbx_seq_one_letter_code
_entity_poly.pdbx_strand_id
1 'polypeptide(L)'
;MSVDIALHWIADQPDLRTPASMGESFEIMTGAGAISAELASRLRKAVGFRNLAVHNYEEINWAIVFSICKHRLGDFRDFARQIALLMDTSS
;
A
#
# COMPACT_ATOMS: atom_id res chain seq x y z
N MET A 1 -3.16 5.44 4.92
CA MET A 1 -3.22 4.31 5.85
C MET A 1 -2.05 3.34 5.66
N SER A 2 -1.88 2.65 4.52
CA SER A 2 -0.73 1.74 4.32
C SER A 2 0.62 2.44 4.33
N VAL A 3 0.68 3.69 3.85
CA VAL A 3 1.88 4.52 3.86
C VAL A 3 2.23 4.99 5.27
N ASP A 4 1.24 5.40 6.06
CA ASP A 4 1.46 5.89 7.43
C ASP A 4 2.04 4.79 8.33
N ILE A 5 1.55 3.56 8.18
CA ILE A 5 2.08 2.38 8.87
C ILE A 5 3.52 2.08 8.41
N ALA A 6 3.80 2.15 7.11
CA ALA A 6 5.15 1.95 6.58
C ALA A 6 6.14 2.99 7.09
N LEU A 7 5.74 4.26 7.13
CA LEU A 7 6.56 5.35 7.64
C LEU A 7 6.84 5.22 9.14
N HIS A 8 5.82 4.86 9.92
CA HIS A 8 5.98 4.63 11.35
C HIS A 8 6.96 3.48 11.63
N TRP A 9 6.82 2.37 10.89
CA TRP A 9 7.73 1.23 11.03
C TRP A 9 9.16 1.59 10.64
N ILE A 10 9.38 2.32 9.53
CA ILE A 10 10.72 2.77 9.12
C ILE A 10 11.35 3.69 10.16
N ALA A 11 10.57 4.58 10.78
CA ALA A 11 11.05 5.51 11.80
C ALA A 11 11.50 4.81 13.09
N ASP A 12 11.01 3.59 13.35
CA ASP A 12 11.40 2.77 14.50
C ASP A 12 12.67 1.94 14.23
N GLN A 13 13.18 1.94 12.99
CA GLN A 13 14.38 1.21 12.60
C GLN A 13 15.62 2.13 12.66
N PRO A 14 16.63 1.83 13.50
CA PRO A 14 17.78 2.71 13.71
C PRO A 14 18.68 2.86 12.46
N ASP A 15 18.67 1.87 11.57
CA ASP A 15 19.57 1.79 10.41
C ASP A 15 18.88 2.05 9.06
N LEU A 16 17.59 2.40 9.06
CA LEU A 16 16.84 2.67 7.83
C LEU A 16 16.74 4.16 7.55
N ARG A 17 17.03 4.52 6.29
CA ARG A 17 16.88 5.90 5.82
C ARG A 17 15.41 6.30 5.71
N THR A 18 15.15 7.59 5.83
CA THR A 18 13.85 8.17 5.53
C THR A 18 13.53 8.02 4.03
N PRO A 19 12.35 7.53 3.65
CA PRO A 19 11.91 7.48 2.26
C PRO A 19 11.63 8.89 1.71
N ALA A 20 12.11 9.17 0.50
CA ALA A 20 11.82 10.37 -0.29
C ALA A 20 10.48 10.28 -1.05
N SER A 21 9.85 9.12 -1.12
CA SER A 21 8.48 8.97 -1.62
C SER A 21 7.70 7.87 -0.89
N MET A 22 6.37 7.96 -0.93
CA MET A 22 5.50 6.93 -0.35
C MET A 22 5.73 5.54 -0.97
N GLY A 23 6.11 5.49 -2.25
CA GLY A 23 6.41 4.23 -2.94
C GLY A 23 7.74 3.62 -2.50
N GLU A 24 8.71 4.47 -2.17
CA GLU A 24 10.03 4.08 -1.69
C GLU A 24 9.98 3.53 -0.26
N SER A 25 8.99 3.92 0.54
CA SER A 25 8.75 3.29 1.85
C SER A 25 8.61 1.77 1.74
N PHE A 26 7.92 1.28 0.70
CA PHE A 26 7.77 -0.16 0.49
C PHE A 26 9.04 -0.83 -0.07
N GLU A 27 9.88 -0.10 -0.81
CA GLU A 27 11.19 -0.61 -1.25
C GLU A 27 12.14 -0.79 -0.06
N ILE A 28 12.16 0.18 0.86
CA ILE A 28 12.96 0.13 2.09
C ILE A 28 12.51 -1.04 2.96
N MET A 29 11.20 -1.24 3.16
CA MET A 29 10.67 -2.39 3.88
C MET A 29 11.01 -3.73 3.20
N THR A 30 11.03 -3.78 1.87
CA THR A 30 11.43 -4.99 1.12
C THR A 30 12.92 -5.29 1.31
N GLY A 31 13.77 -4.26 1.22
CA GLY A 31 15.21 -4.40 1.43
C GLY A 31 15.58 -4.84 2.85
N ALA A 32 14.77 -4.45 3.83
CA ALA A 32 14.88 -4.90 5.21
C ALA A 32 14.25 -6.29 5.48
N GLY A 33 13.68 -6.94 4.45
CA GLY A 33 13.04 -8.25 4.57
C GLY A 33 11.67 -8.24 5.29
N ALA A 34 11.10 -7.07 5.57
CA ALA A 34 9.84 -6.92 6.30
C ALA A 34 8.61 -7.27 5.45
N ILE A 35 8.69 -7.11 4.13
CA ILE A 35 7.64 -7.49 3.19
C ILE A 35 8.23 -8.12 1.92
N SER A 36 7.46 -8.99 1.25
CA SER A 36 7.89 -9.57 -0.03
C SER A 36 7.86 -8.53 -1.15
N ALA A 37 8.73 -8.72 -2.15
CA ALA A 37 8.78 -7.86 -3.34
C ALA A 37 7.44 -7.80 -4.09
N GLU A 38 6.68 -8.91 -4.09
CA GLU A 38 5.37 -9.00 -4.73
C GLU A 38 4.30 -8.18 -4.00
N LEU A 39 4.34 -8.16 -2.65
CA LEU A 39 3.49 -7.29 -1.85
C LEU A 39 3.85 -5.81 -2.04
N ALA A 40 5.14 -5.48 -1.99
CA ALA A 40 5.63 -4.12 -2.21
C ALA A 40 5.22 -3.57 -3.59
N SER A 41 5.30 -4.40 -4.64
CA SER A 41 4.85 -4.03 -6.00
C SER A 41 3.36 -3.69 -6.05
N ARG A 42 2.50 -4.49 -5.38
CA ARG A 42 1.06 -4.23 -5.31
C ARG A 42 0.74 -2.96 -4.53
N LEU A 43 1.41 -2.73 -3.39
CA LEU A 43 1.23 -1.53 -2.56
C LEU A 43 1.68 -0.26 -3.28
N ARG A 44 2.80 -0.30 -4.00
CA ARG A 44 3.26 0.82 -4.83
C ARG A 44 2.28 1.16 -5.94
N LYS A 45 1.70 0.17 -6.62
CA LYS A 45 0.65 0.39 -7.63
C LYS A 45 -0.59 1.04 -7.03
N ALA A 46 -1.02 0.59 -5.85
CA ALA A 46 -2.19 1.17 -5.18
C ALA A 46 -1.98 2.63 -4.75
N VAL A 47 -0.80 2.95 -4.20
CA VAL A 47 -0.44 4.32 -3.78
C VAL A 47 -0.18 5.21 -5.00
N GLY A 48 0.47 4.71 -6.04
CA GLY A 48 0.66 5.43 -7.31
C GLY A 48 -0.66 5.76 -8.00
N PHE A 49 -1.63 4.84 -7.99
CA PHE A 49 -2.97 5.09 -8.52
C PHE A 49 -3.71 6.17 -7.73
N ARG A 50 -3.61 6.14 -6.41
CA ARG A 50 -4.19 7.17 -5.53
C ARG A 50 -3.55 8.54 -5.77
N ASN A 51 -2.23 8.60 -5.95
CA ASN A 51 -1.52 9.86 -6.22
C ASN A 51 -1.82 10.39 -7.62
N LEU A 52 -1.92 9.52 -8.64
CA LEU A 52 -2.34 9.92 -9.98
C LEU A 52 -3.78 10.46 -9.99
N ALA A 53 -4.70 9.82 -9.26
CA ALA A 53 -6.07 10.31 -9.10
C ALA A 53 -6.15 11.66 -8.38
N VAL A 54 -5.19 11.95 -7.49
CA VAL A 54 -5.10 13.24 -6.76
C VAL A 54 -4.43 14.35 -7.58
N HIS A 55 -3.53 14.02 -8.49
CA HIS A 55 -2.87 15.01 -9.35
C HIS A 55 -3.61 15.27 -10.67
N ASN A 56 -4.37 14.32 -11.20
CA ASN A 56 -5.14 14.45 -12.45
C ASN A 56 -6.63 14.83 -12.25
N TYR A 57 -6.96 15.55 -11.17
CA TYR A 57 -8.34 15.95 -10.87
C TYR A 57 -9.03 16.76 -12.00
N GLU A 58 -8.27 17.40 -12.89
CA GLU A 58 -8.80 18.29 -13.92
C GLU A 58 -9.19 17.61 -15.25
N GLU A 59 -8.73 16.38 -15.54
CA GLU A 59 -8.82 15.83 -16.91
C GLU A 59 -9.44 14.42 -17.05
N ILE A 60 -9.72 13.71 -15.94
CA ILE A 60 -10.14 12.29 -15.99
C ILE A 60 -11.64 12.11 -15.74
N ASN A 61 -12.29 11.29 -16.60
CA ASN A 61 -13.70 10.90 -16.47
C ASN A 61 -13.91 9.91 -15.32
N TRP A 62 -14.31 10.45 -14.17
CA TRP A 62 -14.47 9.77 -12.89
C TRP A 62 -15.42 8.56 -12.89
N ALA A 63 -16.35 8.45 -13.83
CA ALA A 63 -17.27 7.30 -13.91
C ALA A 63 -16.55 5.98 -14.17
N ILE A 64 -15.45 6.01 -14.94
CA ILE A 64 -14.68 4.81 -15.32
C ILE A 64 -13.75 4.41 -14.16
N VAL A 65 -13.08 5.39 -13.55
CA VAL A 65 -12.19 5.17 -12.38
C VAL A 65 -12.97 4.62 -11.19
N PHE A 66 -14.15 5.18 -10.91
CA PHE A 66 -15.00 4.71 -9.82
C PHE A 66 -15.50 3.27 -10.06
N SER A 67 -15.83 2.92 -11.31
CA SER A 67 -16.23 1.55 -11.68
C SER A 67 -15.10 0.53 -11.48
N ILE A 68 -13.87 0.88 -11.86
CA ILE A 68 -12.69 0.00 -11.69
C ILE A 68 -12.33 -0.15 -10.21
N CYS A 69 -12.34 0.94 -9.43
CA CYS A 69 -12.12 0.91 -7.99
C CYS A 69 -13.17 0.06 -7.26
N LYS A 70 -14.44 0.17 -7.66
CA LYS A 70 -15.55 -0.58 -7.08
C LYS A 70 -15.41 -2.09 -7.33
N HIS A 71 -14.85 -2.48 -8.48
CA HIS A 71 -14.60 -3.89 -8.81
C HIS A 71 -13.33 -4.48 -8.15
N ARG A 72 -12.37 -3.65 -7.70
CA ARG A 72 -11.18 -4.09 -6.95
C ARG A 72 -11.34 -4.11 -5.42
N LEU A 73 -12.52 -3.77 -4.89
CA LEU A 73 -12.86 -3.95 -3.47
C LEU A 73 -12.80 -5.41 -3.01
N GLY A 74 -12.87 -6.37 -3.94
CA GLY A 74 -12.66 -7.80 -3.65
C GLY A 74 -11.26 -8.06 -3.10
N ASP A 75 -10.24 -7.45 -3.68
CA ASP A 75 -8.84 -7.63 -3.27
C ASP A 75 -8.59 -7.08 -1.86
N PHE A 76 -9.23 -5.96 -1.52
CA PHE A 76 -9.19 -5.41 -0.15
C PHE A 76 -9.91 -6.29 0.86
N ARG A 77 -11.02 -6.93 0.48
CA ARG A 77 -11.73 -7.88 1.33
C ARG A 77 -10.90 -9.13 1.58
N ASP A 78 -10.19 -9.61 0.56
CA ASP A 78 -9.32 -10.78 0.68
C ASP A 78 -8.07 -10.46 1.50
N PHE A 79 -7.50 -9.25 1.36
CA PHE A 79 -6.43 -8.78 2.24
C PHE A 79 -6.88 -8.69 3.71
N ALA A 80 -8.04 -8.09 3.98
CA ALA A 80 -8.59 -7.99 5.34
C ALA A 80 -8.89 -9.37 5.95
N ARG A 81 -9.40 -10.31 5.14
CA ARG A 81 -9.66 -11.70 5.58
C ARG A 81 -8.37 -12.43 5.95
N GLN A 82 -7.31 -12.28 5.15
CA GLN A 82 -6.04 -12.93 5.45
C GLN A 82 -5.38 -12.40 6.73
N ILE A 83 -5.47 -11.10 6.98
CA ILE A 83 -4.98 -10.50 8.24
C ILE A 83 -5.82 -10.96 9.44
N ALA A 84 -7.15 -11.06 9.31
CA ALA A 84 -8.01 -11.55 10.37
C ALA A 84 -7.71 -13.02 10.75
N LEU A 85 -7.51 -13.88 9.75
CA LEU A 85 -7.14 -15.29 9.97
C LEU A 85 -5.77 -15.45 10.63
N LEU A 86 -4.81 -14.57 10.31
CA LEU A 86 -3.49 -14.58 10.95
C LEU A 86 -3.56 -14.17 12.43
N MET A 87 -4.52 -13.33 12.84
CA MET A 87 -4.67 -12.91 14.23
C MET A 87 -5.40 -13.93 15.11
N ASP A 88 -6.25 -14.79 14.54
CA ASP A 88 -6.96 -15.85 15.28
C ASP A 88 -6.09 -17.09 15.54
N THR A 89 -4.95 -17.24 14.85
CA THR A 89 -4.07 -18.43 14.99
C THR A 89 -2.99 -18.25 16.07
N SER A 90 -3.07 -17.16 16.86
CA SER A 90 -2.17 -16.87 17.99
C SER A 90 -2.81 -17.10 19.37
N SER A 91 -3.82 -17.97 19.47
CA SER A 91 -4.35 -18.51 20.74
C SER A 91 -3.86 -19.93 21.01
#